data_AF-A0A1Q6ETF7-F1
#
_entry.id   AF-A0A1Q6ETF7-F1
#
_cell.length_a   1.000
_cell.length_b   1.000
_cell.length_c   1.000
_cell.angle_alpha   90.00
_cell.angle_beta   90.00
_cell.angle_gamma   90.00
#
_symmetry.space_group_name_H-M   'P 1'
#
loop_
_entity.id
_entity.type
_entity.pdbx_description
1 polymer ?
#
loop_
_entity_poly.entity_id
_entity_poly.type
_entity_poly.pdbx_seq_one_letter_code
_entity_poly.pdbx_strand_id
1 'polypeptide(L)'
;MSAELEDIHEECGIFGVWGHPDAARLTYFGLHALQHRGQEGAGIVSNDHGHLIGHRGLGLLTQVFGDEREIGRLTGDKAIFDKIREIDPLFDVLPDKHEYFIDRAVEFMNAGMTDKAVAILKKADAKRPLVNYYLGYLTGDKKYYEKADKCDWSCAFPARLDDIAVLKAANTGMAKYYLGCLYYDRRRYEDAIAMWEAADRELGGFAPACRNLGLAYFDKRGDFTGAEKALQKALDLDNGKNDRIFFEFAQLYKNGGKSVEERLALHEKYAKLSAMRDDCTLDHSILLTELGRYDEAKALLDGHWFHTYEGGEGNLTKQHAWMHVLYANELSAAGKAAEAYQVYMNGVNMPKSYGEAKTWFNQEAHIFYYLGTLLESLGKTKEAANAFEEASVYKAAVSELSMFRALALRKLMRFSQAQQVLTEMLESGDNLLKNKDIRSYYGVGSPTPMPFEYDIVKINSVNGHILRGYALLGLGRRDEAEAEIAQAATYSPNDFRIYTFHQVKNTF
;
A
#
# COMPACT_ATOMS: atom_id res chain seq x y z
N MET A 1 -24.89 -0.79 -24.74
CA MET A 1 -24.07 0.36 -24.31
C MET A 1 -24.12 0.37 -22.79
N SER A 2 -23.23 -0.39 -22.17
CA SER A 2 -23.06 -0.40 -20.72
C SER A 2 -22.45 0.93 -20.32
N ALA A 3 -23.07 1.59 -19.35
CA ALA A 3 -22.41 2.65 -18.60
C ALA A 3 -21.11 2.04 -18.04
N GLU A 4 -19.98 2.46 -18.59
CA GLU A 4 -18.69 2.24 -17.96
C GLU A 4 -18.79 2.81 -16.55
N LEU A 5 -18.48 1.97 -15.57
CA LEU A 5 -18.30 2.37 -14.19
C LEU A 5 -17.25 3.48 -14.18
N GLU A 6 -17.67 4.71 -13.90
CA GLU A 6 -16.78 5.70 -13.32
C GLU A 6 -16.14 5.03 -12.09
N ASP A 7 -14.81 4.92 -12.10
CA ASP A 7 -14.02 4.36 -11.01
C ASP A 7 -14.54 4.91 -9.67
N ILE A 8 -14.79 4.02 -8.71
CA ILE A 8 -15.05 4.42 -7.33
C ILE A 8 -13.74 5.04 -6.84
N HIS A 9 -13.72 6.36 -6.66
CA HIS A 9 -12.62 7.03 -5.99
C HIS A 9 -12.54 6.48 -4.55
N GLU A 10 -11.56 5.61 -4.29
CA GLU A 10 -11.36 4.97 -3.00
C GLU A 10 -10.84 5.99 -1.98
N GLU A 11 -11.71 6.43 -1.08
CA GLU A 11 -11.31 7.20 0.11
C GLU A 11 -11.07 6.23 1.27
N CYS A 12 -9.83 6.23 1.77
CA CYS A 12 -9.36 5.33 2.81
C CYS A 12 -9.99 5.73 4.17
N GLY A 13 -11.06 5.04 4.60
CA GLY A 13 -11.55 5.01 5.98
C GLY A 13 -12.28 6.24 6.47
N ILE A 14 -13.61 6.17 6.49
CA ILE A 14 -14.45 7.24 7.03
C ILE A 14 -14.96 6.84 8.41
N PHE A 15 -14.59 7.61 9.42
CA PHE A 15 -15.16 7.53 10.77
C PHE A 15 -15.75 8.87 11.17
N GLY A 16 -16.96 8.86 11.70
CA GLY A 16 -17.66 10.07 12.13
C GLY A 16 -18.23 9.90 13.51
N VAL A 17 -18.02 10.89 14.37
CA VAL A 17 -18.63 10.99 15.69
C VAL A 17 -19.50 12.23 15.72
N TRP A 18 -20.74 12.08 16.17
CA TRP A 18 -21.72 13.16 16.22
C TRP A 18 -22.28 13.34 17.62
N GLY A 19 -22.39 14.60 18.06
CA GLY A 19 -23.02 14.96 19.34
C GLY A 19 -22.22 14.52 20.57
N HIS A 20 -20.89 14.44 20.45
CA HIS A 20 -19.98 14.16 21.56
C HIS A 20 -18.95 15.29 21.69
N PRO A 21 -18.66 15.82 22.89
CA PRO A 21 -17.70 16.91 23.08
C PRO A 21 -16.28 16.56 22.60
N ASP A 22 -15.87 15.30 22.74
CA ASP A 22 -14.58 14.78 22.23
C ASP A 22 -14.68 14.17 20.81
N ALA A 23 -15.60 14.63 19.97
CA ALA A 23 -15.83 14.02 18.65
C ALA A 23 -14.55 13.88 17.82
N ALA A 24 -13.67 14.89 17.80
CA ALA A 24 -12.41 14.82 17.06
C ALA A 24 -11.44 13.76 17.60
N ARG A 25 -11.31 13.66 18.94
CA ARG A 25 -10.41 12.69 19.60
C ARG A 25 -10.96 11.26 19.48
N LEU A 26 -12.27 11.08 19.61
CA LEU A 26 -12.93 9.81 19.35
C LEU A 26 -12.86 9.42 17.87
N THR A 27 -12.93 10.38 16.95
CA THR A 27 -12.69 10.12 15.52
C THR A 27 -11.25 9.71 15.27
N TYR A 28 -10.27 10.35 15.90
CA TYR A 28 -8.87 9.89 15.84
C TYR A 28 -8.74 8.44 16.33
N PHE A 29 -9.30 8.11 17.49
CA PHE A 29 -9.27 6.73 17.99
C PHE A 29 -10.08 5.77 17.14
N GLY A 30 -11.18 6.23 16.55
CA GLY A 30 -12.02 5.46 15.63
C GLY A 30 -11.32 5.14 14.34
N LEU A 31 -10.67 6.12 13.71
CA LEU A 31 -9.80 5.93 12.54
C LEU A 31 -8.61 5.04 12.87
N HIS A 32 -7.99 5.24 14.04
CA HIS A 32 -6.91 4.39 14.54
C HIS A 32 -7.38 2.94 14.77
N ALA A 33 -8.60 2.74 15.30
CA ALA A 33 -9.18 1.43 15.60
C ALA A 33 -9.75 0.73 14.37
N LEU A 34 -10.26 1.47 13.39
CA LEU A 34 -10.69 0.96 12.09
C LEU A 34 -9.53 0.38 11.28
N GLN A 35 -8.28 0.51 11.74
CA GLN A 35 -7.06 0.10 11.03
C GLN A 35 -6.88 0.77 9.66
N HIS A 36 -7.74 1.74 9.34
CA HIS A 36 -7.66 2.58 8.16
C HIS A 36 -6.55 3.62 8.37
N ARG A 37 -5.34 3.19 8.05
CA ARG A 37 -4.18 4.06 8.06
C ARG A 37 -4.14 4.71 6.69
N GLY A 38 -4.44 6.00 6.63
CA GLY A 38 -4.12 6.79 5.45
C GLY A 38 -2.68 6.47 5.03
N GLN A 39 -2.52 5.79 3.90
CA GLN A 39 -1.21 5.36 3.41
C GLN A 39 -0.48 6.50 2.72
N GLU A 40 -1.25 7.49 2.24
CA GLU A 40 -0.77 8.63 1.47
C GLU A 40 -0.95 9.95 2.24
N GLY A 41 -1.98 10.02 3.08
CA GLY A 41 -2.24 11.12 4.00
C GLY A 41 -3.47 10.83 4.86
N ALA A 42 -3.61 11.58 5.94
CA ALA A 42 -4.77 11.48 6.82
C ALA A 42 -5.29 12.88 7.16
N GLY A 43 -6.56 12.97 7.51
CA GLY A 43 -7.15 14.21 7.99
C GLY A 43 -8.37 13.98 8.85
N ILE A 44 -8.61 14.92 9.75
CA ILE A 44 -9.82 14.99 10.57
C ILE A 44 -10.40 16.37 10.38
N VAL A 45 -11.70 16.42 10.12
CA VAL A 45 -12.48 17.65 10.14
C VAL A 45 -13.47 17.57 11.29
N SER A 46 -13.49 18.62 12.10
CA SER A 46 -14.44 18.84 13.19
C SER A 46 -15.34 20.02 12.86
N ASN A 47 -16.54 20.05 13.44
CA ASN A 47 -17.51 21.11 13.23
C ASN A 47 -17.74 21.84 14.55
N ASP A 48 -17.13 23.00 14.69
CA ASP A 48 -17.30 23.90 15.81
C ASP A 48 -18.36 24.96 15.49
N HIS A 49 -19.60 24.71 15.91
CA HIS A 49 -20.71 25.64 15.71
C HIS A 49 -20.84 26.15 14.26
N GLY A 50 -20.73 25.25 13.27
CA GLY A 50 -20.79 25.56 11.85
C GLY A 50 -19.45 25.94 11.20
N HIS A 51 -18.39 26.11 11.99
CA HIS A 51 -17.04 26.34 11.50
C HIS A 51 -16.32 24.99 11.36
N LEU A 52 -15.91 24.65 10.14
CA LEU A 52 -15.16 23.42 9.89
C LEU A 52 -13.68 23.64 10.17
N ILE A 53 -13.17 22.99 11.22
CA ILE A 53 -11.75 22.99 11.55
C ILE A 53 -11.18 21.66 11.08
N GLY A 54 -10.25 21.74 10.11
CA GLY A 54 -9.62 20.58 9.52
C GLY A 54 -8.12 20.58 9.73
N HIS A 55 -7.56 19.44 10.11
CA HIS A 55 -6.12 19.17 10.06
C HIS A 55 -5.87 18.00 9.12
N ARG A 56 -4.84 18.12 8.28
CA ARG A 56 -4.43 17.09 7.32
C ARG A 56 -2.92 17.12 7.12
N GLY A 57 -2.34 15.98 6.79
CA GLY A 57 -0.91 15.86 6.50
C GLY A 57 -0.60 14.61 5.68
N LEU A 58 0.63 14.55 5.17
CA LEU A 58 1.14 13.40 4.45
C LEU A 58 1.60 12.32 5.43
N GLY A 59 1.46 11.05 5.03
CA GLY A 59 1.86 9.90 5.84
C GLY A 59 0.76 9.38 6.76
N LEU A 60 1.16 8.55 7.73
CA LEU A 60 0.25 7.81 8.61
C LEU A 60 -0.51 8.75 9.55
N LEU A 61 -1.72 8.35 9.96
CA LEU A 61 -2.54 9.10 10.94
C LEU A 61 -1.74 9.50 12.20
N THR A 62 -0.91 8.60 12.73
CA THR A 62 -0.06 8.84 13.91
C THR A 62 1.07 9.83 13.67
N GLN A 63 1.54 9.96 12.41
CA GLN A 63 2.53 10.96 12.02
C GLN A 63 1.86 12.33 11.85
N VAL A 64 0.69 12.37 11.20
CA VAL A 64 -0.08 13.60 10.97
C VAL A 64 -0.57 14.24 12.28
N PHE A 65 -0.94 13.41 13.27
CA PHE A 65 -1.41 13.83 14.60
C PHE A 65 -0.43 13.47 15.72
N GLY A 66 0.88 13.40 15.43
CA GLY A 66 1.91 13.03 16.41
C GLY A 66 2.12 14.05 17.53
N ASP A 67 1.62 15.28 17.34
CA ASP A 67 1.59 16.34 18.35
C ASP A 67 0.15 16.51 18.87
N GLU A 68 -0.04 16.36 20.18
CA GLU A 68 -1.35 16.43 20.82
C GLU A 68 -2.05 17.79 20.59
N ARG A 69 -1.28 18.84 20.30
CA ARG A 69 -1.79 20.16 19.94
C ARG A 69 -2.59 20.15 18.63
N GLU A 70 -2.30 19.24 17.71
CA GLU A 70 -3.01 19.17 16.42
C GLU A 70 -4.43 18.60 16.60
N ILE A 71 -4.62 17.60 17.48
CA ILE A 71 -5.97 17.13 17.86
C ILE A 71 -6.68 18.18 18.73
N GLY A 72 -5.97 18.82 19.66
CA GLY A 72 -6.56 19.81 20.57
C GLY A 72 -7.13 21.05 19.87
N ARG A 73 -6.71 21.31 18.62
CA ARG A 73 -7.26 22.39 17.78
C ARG A 73 -8.60 22.04 17.11
N LEU A 74 -8.99 20.76 17.11
CA LEU A 74 -10.22 20.27 16.47
C LEU A 74 -11.37 20.24 17.50
N THR A 75 -12.11 21.34 17.63
CA THR A 75 -13.22 21.53 18.59
C THR A 75 -14.60 21.37 17.94
N GLY A 76 -15.67 21.18 18.75
CA GLY A 76 -17.06 21.35 18.31
C GLY A 76 -18.08 20.23 18.66
N ASP A 77 -19.36 20.59 18.89
CA ASP A 77 -20.40 19.66 19.39
C ASP A 77 -21.83 19.71 18.75
N LYS A 78 -22.28 20.74 17.99
CA LYS A 78 -23.49 20.74 17.10
C LYS A 78 -23.83 22.08 16.39
N ALA A 79 -24.86 22.02 15.52
CA ALA A 79 -25.24 22.83 14.33
C ALA A 79 -25.70 24.31 14.48
N ILE A 80 -25.52 25.11 13.40
CA ILE A 80 -25.81 26.56 13.32
C ILE A 80 -26.78 27.02 12.20
N PHE A 81 -27.34 26.12 11.37
CA PHE A 81 -27.98 26.54 10.11
C PHE A 81 -29.27 27.38 10.22
N ASP A 82 -29.98 27.36 11.35
CA ASP A 82 -31.30 28.01 11.46
C ASP A 82 -31.24 29.51 11.83
N LYS A 83 -30.17 29.96 12.50
CA LYS A 83 -30.07 31.35 12.98
C LYS A 83 -29.43 32.31 11.97
N ILE A 84 -28.69 31.75 11.02
CA ILE A 84 -28.00 32.46 9.95
C ILE A 84 -28.96 32.89 8.84
N ARG A 85 -29.96 32.05 8.51
CA ARG A 85 -30.95 32.31 7.47
C ARG A 85 -31.96 33.41 7.81
N GLU A 86 -32.19 33.68 9.09
CA GLU A 86 -33.13 34.73 9.53
C GLU A 86 -32.52 36.14 9.51
N ILE A 87 -31.18 36.28 9.49
CA ILE A 87 -30.51 37.56 9.75
C ILE A 87 -29.95 38.22 8.48
N ASP A 88 -29.54 37.46 7.45
CA ASP A 88 -29.08 38.05 6.17
C ASP A 88 -29.30 37.08 4.98
N PRO A 89 -30.19 37.42 4.02
CA PRO A 89 -30.44 36.60 2.82
C PRO A 89 -29.28 36.58 1.79
N LEU A 90 -28.16 37.30 2.04
CA LEU A 90 -26.91 37.31 1.25
C LEU A 90 -25.72 36.65 1.97
N PHE A 91 -25.95 35.88 3.04
CA PHE A 91 -24.93 35.37 3.98
C PHE A 91 -23.62 34.85 3.34
N ASP A 92 -22.53 35.57 3.63
CA ASP A 92 -21.15 35.32 3.19
C ASP A 92 -20.30 34.83 4.39
N VAL A 93 -20.58 33.62 4.88
CA VAL A 93 -19.62 32.88 5.73
C VAL A 93 -18.93 31.87 4.85
N LEU A 94 -17.80 32.29 4.26
CA LEU A 94 -16.84 31.33 3.75
C LEU A 94 -16.11 30.76 4.97
N PRO A 95 -16.14 29.44 5.19
CA PRO A 95 -15.29 28.80 6.19
C PRO A 95 -13.82 29.20 5.97
N ASP A 96 -12.96 29.13 7.00
CA ASP A 96 -11.52 29.50 6.93
C ASP A 96 -10.68 28.62 5.97
N LYS A 97 -11.34 27.82 5.15
CA LYS A 97 -10.75 26.94 4.16
C LYS A 97 -10.66 27.68 2.81
N HIS A 98 -9.43 27.97 2.40
CA HIS A 98 -9.07 28.71 1.19
C HIS A 98 -9.71 28.19 -0.11
N GLU A 99 -10.02 26.90 -0.20
CA GLU A 99 -10.70 26.29 -1.34
C GLU A 99 -12.07 26.95 -1.60
N TYR A 100 -12.82 27.36 -0.56
CA TYR A 100 -14.11 28.05 -0.72
C TYR A 100 -13.97 29.47 -1.28
N PHE A 101 -12.88 30.15 -0.96
CA PHE A 101 -12.59 31.46 -1.54
C PHE A 101 -12.28 31.33 -3.03
N ILE A 102 -11.60 30.25 -3.43
CA ILE A 102 -11.34 29.94 -4.84
C ILE A 102 -12.65 29.59 -5.55
N ASP A 103 -13.50 28.75 -4.97
CA ASP A 103 -14.82 28.41 -5.54
C ASP A 103 -15.65 29.67 -5.81
N ARG A 104 -15.75 30.54 -4.80
CA ARG A 104 -16.49 31.81 -4.93
C ARG A 104 -15.86 32.74 -5.95
N ALA A 105 -14.52 32.79 -6.02
CA ALA A 105 -13.83 33.59 -7.01
C ALA A 105 -14.07 33.10 -8.44
N VAL A 106 -14.11 31.78 -8.64
CA VAL A 106 -14.44 31.15 -9.93
C VAL A 106 -15.87 31.50 -10.34
N GLU A 107 -16.84 31.46 -9.43
CA GLU A 107 -18.22 31.90 -9.71
C GLU A 107 -18.27 33.36 -10.18
N PHE A 108 -17.60 34.26 -9.45
CA PHE A 108 -17.55 35.67 -9.83
C PHE A 108 -16.83 35.89 -11.16
N MET A 109 -15.73 35.18 -11.40
CA MET A 109 -14.98 35.21 -12.66
C MET A 109 -15.88 34.77 -13.83
N ASN A 110 -16.61 33.66 -13.69
CA ASN A 110 -17.52 33.14 -14.70
C ASN A 110 -18.73 34.06 -14.95
N ALA A 111 -19.13 34.84 -13.94
CA ALA A 111 -20.14 35.89 -14.07
C ALA A 111 -19.59 37.23 -14.64
N GLY A 112 -18.31 37.31 -15.00
CA GLY A 112 -17.65 38.53 -15.49
C GLY A 112 -17.39 39.58 -14.41
N MET A 113 -17.52 39.22 -13.13
CA MET A 113 -17.33 40.10 -11.97
C MET A 113 -15.90 40.04 -11.42
N THR A 114 -14.91 40.33 -12.25
CA THR A 114 -13.47 40.22 -11.92
C THR A 114 -13.09 40.95 -10.63
N ASP A 115 -13.60 42.17 -10.40
CA ASP A 115 -13.29 42.95 -9.19
C ASP A 115 -13.74 42.24 -7.91
N LYS A 116 -14.90 41.54 -7.95
CA LYS A 116 -15.39 40.76 -6.82
C LYS A 116 -14.58 39.49 -6.60
N ALA A 117 -14.18 38.81 -7.69
CA ALA A 117 -13.29 37.65 -7.63
C ALA A 117 -11.94 38.01 -6.98
N VAL A 118 -11.34 39.14 -7.36
CA VAL A 118 -10.10 39.63 -6.75
C VAL A 118 -10.31 40.01 -5.29
N ALA A 119 -11.41 40.71 -4.97
CA ALA A 119 -11.71 41.12 -3.61
C ALA A 119 -11.88 39.94 -2.65
N ILE A 120 -12.55 38.85 -3.08
CA ILE A 120 -12.74 37.67 -2.24
C ILE A 120 -11.43 36.90 -2.04
N LEU A 121 -10.61 36.73 -3.09
CA LEU A 121 -9.31 36.04 -2.99
C LEU A 121 -8.32 36.78 -2.08
N LYS A 122 -8.36 38.11 -2.03
CA LYS A 122 -7.51 38.90 -1.11
C LYS A 122 -7.84 38.68 0.37
N LYS A 123 -9.01 38.12 0.69
CA LYS A 123 -9.37 37.71 2.05
C LYS A 123 -8.84 36.32 2.42
N ALA A 124 -8.46 35.50 1.43
CA ALA A 124 -7.96 34.14 1.67
C ALA A 124 -6.50 34.13 2.16
N ASP A 125 -6.07 33.00 2.72
CA ASP A 125 -4.69 32.80 3.15
C ASP A 125 -3.72 32.87 1.97
N ALA A 126 -2.94 33.95 1.93
CA ALA A 126 -2.01 34.21 0.85
C ALA A 126 -0.74 33.34 0.90
N LYS A 127 -0.61 32.41 1.85
CA LYS A 127 0.40 31.35 1.84
C LYS A 127 0.01 30.15 0.96
N ARG A 128 -1.23 30.15 0.44
CA ARG A 128 -1.72 29.08 -0.43
C ARG A 128 -1.38 29.39 -1.89
N PRO A 129 -0.76 28.45 -2.63
CA PRO A 129 -0.26 28.73 -3.98
C PRO A 129 -1.40 29.07 -4.94
N LEU A 130 -2.49 28.30 -4.95
CA LEU A 130 -3.61 28.51 -5.88
C LEU A 130 -4.27 29.88 -5.71
N VAL A 131 -4.42 30.39 -4.47
CA VAL A 131 -4.96 31.74 -4.24
C VAL A 131 -4.14 32.79 -5.00
N ASN A 132 -2.82 32.71 -4.92
CA ASN A 132 -1.94 33.64 -5.62
C ASN A 132 -1.95 33.41 -7.14
N TYR A 133 -2.03 32.16 -7.62
CA TYR A 133 -2.18 31.91 -9.06
C TYR A 133 -3.46 32.55 -9.62
N TYR A 134 -4.60 32.41 -8.93
CA TYR A 134 -5.85 33.05 -9.34
C TYR A 134 -5.75 34.59 -9.30
N LEU A 135 -5.12 35.16 -8.26
CA LEU A 135 -4.89 36.60 -8.19
C LEU A 135 -4.02 37.09 -9.36
N GLY A 136 -2.96 36.37 -9.72
CA GLY A 136 -2.13 36.69 -10.89
C GLY A 136 -2.91 36.60 -12.20
N TYR A 137 -3.76 35.58 -12.34
CA TYR A 137 -4.60 35.39 -13.53
C TYR A 137 -5.61 36.51 -13.72
N LEU A 138 -6.34 36.88 -12.66
CA LEU A 138 -7.39 37.90 -12.70
C LEU A 138 -6.85 39.32 -12.82
N THR A 139 -5.66 39.61 -12.28
CA THR A 139 -5.09 40.96 -12.25
C THR A 139 -4.05 41.21 -13.35
N GLY A 140 -3.46 40.16 -13.91
CA GLY A 140 -2.31 40.26 -14.81
C GLY A 140 -0.99 40.60 -14.11
N ASP A 141 -0.96 40.77 -12.77
CA ASP A 141 0.25 41.07 -12.03
C ASP A 141 1.07 39.81 -11.75
N LYS A 142 2.19 39.68 -12.47
CA LYS A 142 3.12 38.54 -12.37
C LYS A 142 3.73 38.35 -10.98
N LYS A 143 3.74 39.37 -10.12
CA LYS A 143 4.24 39.25 -8.74
C LYS A 143 3.46 38.22 -7.93
N TYR A 144 2.18 38.00 -8.25
CA TYR A 144 1.42 36.95 -7.61
C TYR A 144 1.89 35.55 -8.02
N TYR A 145 2.31 35.34 -9.28
CA TYR A 145 2.90 34.07 -9.69
C TYR A 145 4.24 33.81 -8.98
N GLU A 146 5.11 34.82 -8.89
CA GLU A 146 6.37 34.70 -8.14
C GLU A 146 6.15 34.37 -6.66
N LYS A 147 5.05 34.88 -6.09
CA LYS A 147 4.63 34.56 -4.72
C LYS A 147 4.05 33.14 -4.63
N ALA A 148 3.24 32.73 -5.60
CA ALA A 148 2.67 31.39 -5.67
C ALA A 148 3.77 30.32 -5.74
N ASP A 149 4.79 30.52 -6.57
CA ASP A 149 5.93 29.61 -6.73
C ASP A 149 6.75 29.42 -5.44
N LYS A 150 6.71 30.39 -4.52
CA LYS A 150 7.41 30.34 -3.22
C LYS A 150 6.55 29.81 -2.08
N CYS A 151 5.26 29.60 -2.32
CA CYS A 151 4.37 29.00 -1.32
C CYS A 151 4.75 27.53 -1.12
N ASP A 152 4.41 26.99 0.05
CA ASP A 152 4.54 25.55 0.25
C ASP A 152 3.66 24.80 -0.76
N TRP A 153 4.29 23.88 -1.47
CA TRP A 153 3.62 23.08 -2.49
C TRP A 153 2.78 21.96 -1.87
N SER A 154 3.10 21.59 -0.63
CA SER A 154 2.46 20.49 0.08
C SER A 154 0.96 20.75 0.27
N CYS A 155 0.17 19.69 0.11
CA CYS A 155 -1.29 19.73 0.27
C CYS A 155 -2.03 20.78 -0.58
N ALA A 156 -1.45 21.17 -1.72
CA ALA A 156 -2.08 22.00 -2.74
C ALA A 156 -2.57 21.13 -3.90
N PHE A 157 -3.88 20.91 -3.97
CA PHE A 157 -4.52 20.02 -4.93
C PHE A 157 -5.42 20.81 -5.87
N PRO A 158 -4.91 21.28 -7.02
CA PRO A 158 -5.79 21.77 -8.07
C PRO A 158 -6.71 20.65 -8.55
N ALA A 159 -7.98 20.96 -8.79
CA ALA A 159 -9.01 19.96 -9.13
C ALA A 159 -10.03 20.46 -10.17
N ARG A 160 -10.07 21.76 -10.47
CA ARG A 160 -11.06 22.40 -11.33
C ARG A 160 -10.57 22.52 -12.77
N LEU A 161 -11.50 22.65 -13.72
CA LEU A 161 -11.15 22.99 -15.10
C LEU A 161 -10.55 24.41 -15.19
N ASP A 162 -11.04 25.34 -14.37
CA ASP A 162 -10.52 26.70 -14.27
C ASP A 162 -9.05 26.74 -13.81
N ASP A 163 -8.65 25.82 -12.93
CA ASP A 163 -7.26 25.69 -12.48
C ASP A 163 -6.33 25.49 -13.68
N ILE A 164 -6.76 24.76 -14.71
CA ILE A 164 -5.96 24.53 -15.93
C ILE A 164 -5.68 25.86 -16.65
N ALA A 165 -6.69 26.71 -16.81
CA ALA A 165 -6.53 28.00 -17.49
C ALA A 165 -5.61 28.93 -16.70
N VAL A 166 -5.82 29.00 -15.39
CA VAL A 166 -5.04 29.81 -14.45
C VAL A 166 -3.56 29.39 -14.45
N LEU A 167 -3.29 28.09 -14.31
CA LEU A 167 -1.91 27.57 -14.26
C LEU A 167 -1.20 27.67 -15.62
N LYS A 168 -1.92 27.47 -16.74
CA LYS A 168 -1.38 27.70 -18.09
C LYS A 168 -0.95 29.15 -18.30
N ALA A 169 -1.72 30.10 -17.78
CA ALA A 169 -1.38 31.51 -17.89
C ALA A 169 -0.16 31.90 -17.05
N ALA A 170 0.02 31.26 -15.89
CA ALA A 170 1.22 31.45 -15.06
C ALA A 170 2.48 30.89 -15.75
N ASN A 171 2.40 29.68 -16.31
CA ASN A 171 3.46 29.02 -17.08
C ASN A 171 4.83 28.92 -16.36
N THR A 172 4.83 28.92 -15.03
CA THR A 172 6.03 28.72 -14.20
C THR A 172 6.32 27.23 -14.01
N GLY A 173 7.53 26.91 -13.51
CA GLY A 173 7.89 25.52 -13.19
C GLY A 173 6.94 24.86 -12.19
N MET A 174 6.53 25.59 -11.13
CA MET A 174 5.54 25.10 -10.17
C MET A 174 4.14 24.99 -10.77
N ALA A 175 3.73 25.94 -11.62
CA ALA A 175 2.45 25.84 -12.31
C ALA A 175 2.37 24.61 -13.23
N LYS A 176 3.49 24.26 -13.89
CA LYS A 176 3.62 23.03 -14.69
C LYS A 176 3.54 21.79 -13.83
N TYR A 177 4.17 21.76 -12.65
CA TYR A 177 4.02 20.64 -11.72
C TYR A 177 2.53 20.39 -11.37
N TYR A 178 1.80 21.44 -11.03
CA TYR A 178 0.37 21.38 -10.74
C TYR A 178 -0.48 20.95 -11.95
N LEU A 179 -0.18 21.47 -13.14
CA LEU A 179 -0.82 21.03 -14.38
C LEU A 179 -0.58 19.55 -14.66
N GLY A 180 0.63 19.05 -14.39
CA GLY A 180 0.95 17.63 -14.54
C GLY A 180 0.06 16.77 -13.65
N CYS A 181 -0.13 17.16 -12.39
CA CYS A 181 -1.03 16.47 -11.47
C CYS A 181 -2.48 16.45 -11.96
N LEU A 182 -3.00 17.60 -12.41
CA LEU A 182 -4.34 17.70 -13.01
C LEU A 182 -4.49 16.84 -14.26
N TYR A 183 -3.52 16.87 -15.17
CA TYR A 183 -3.61 16.10 -16.41
C TYR A 183 -3.57 14.61 -16.14
N TYR A 184 -2.78 14.17 -15.17
CA TYR A 184 -2.74 12.76 -14.80
C TYR A 184 -4.09 12.28 -14.24
N ASP A 185 -4.69 13.06 -13.33
CA ASP A 185 -6.06 12.83 -12.83
C ASP A 185 -7.08 12.72 -13.97
N ARG A 186 -6.97 13.58 -14.99
CA ARG A 186 -7.83 13.56 -16.19
C ARG A 186 -7.40 12.56 -17.26
N ARG A 187 -6.55 11.59 -16.91
CA ARG A 187 -6.04 10.52 -17.79
C ARG A 187 -5.33 11.02 -19.04
N ARG A 188 -4.87 12.27 -19.05
CA ARG A 188 -4.04 12.89 -20.09
C ARG A 188 -2.57 12.64 -19.78
N TYR A 189 -2.18 11.37 -19.77
CA TYR A 189 -0.89 10.94 -19.22
C TYR A 189 0.31 11.56 -19.95
N GLU A 190 0.27 11.67 -21.28
CA GLU A 190 1.37 12.25 -22.05
C GLU A 190 1.51 13.77 -21.80
N ASP A 191 0.39 14.48 -21.64
CA ASP A 191 0.44 15.89 -21.24
C ASP A 191 0.97 16.03 -19.81
N ALA A 192 0.59 15.14 -18.90
CA ALA A 192 1.07 15.14 -17.52
C ALA A 192 2.58 14.96 -17.45
N ILE A 193 3.09 13.95 -18.16
CA ILE A 193 4.51 13.65 -18.28
C ILE A 193 5.27 14.87 -18.84
N ALA A 194 4.79 15.46 -19.94
CA ALA A 194 5.43 16.64 -20.53
C ALA A 194 5.49 17.83 -19.55
N MET A 195 4.44 18.02 -18.75
CA MET A 195 4.41 19.07 -17.72
C MET A 195 5.38 18.79 -16.57
N TRP A 196 5.48 17.55 -16.08
CA TRP A 196 6.43 17.21 -15.02
C TRP A 196 7.89 17.24 -15.51
N GLU A 197 8.18 16.79 -16.74
CA GLU A 197 9.51 16.93 -17.36
C GLU A 197 9.93 18.41 -17.45
N ALA A 198 9.00 19.27 -17.87
CA ALA A 198 9.25 20.71 -17.94
C ALA A 198 9.43 21.34 -16.55
N ALA A 199 8.61 20.94 -15.57
CA ALA A 199 8.73 21.40 -14.18
C ALA A 199 10.09 21.02 -13.58
N ASP A 200 10.50 19.76 -13.70
CA ASP A 200 11.79 19.28 -13.21
C ASP A 200 12.96 20.06 -13.83
N ARG A 201 12.93 20.29 -15.15
CA ARG A 201 13.96 21.07 -15.86
C ARG A 201 14.02 22.52 -15.40
N GLU A 202 12.88 23.19 -15.26
CA GLU A 202 12.81 24.62 -14.94
C GLU A 202 13.10 24.92 -13.47
N LEU A 203 12.78 23.98 -12.58
CA LEU A 203 13.07 24.09 -11.15
C LEU A 203 14.50 23.63 -10.80
N GLY A 204 15.23 23.06 -11.77
CA GLY A 204 16.58 22.53 -11.55
C GLY A 204 16.62 21.23 -10.75
N GLY A 205 15.53 20.46 -10.76
CA GLY A 205 15.30 19.30 -9.90
C GLY A 205 14.13 19.50 -8.95
N PHE A 206 13.05 18.73 -9.12
CA PHE A 206 11.92 18.75 -8.18
C PHE A 206 11.45 17.34 -7.83
N ALA A 207 11.73 16.90 -6.59
CA ALA A 207 11.51 15.51 -6.17
C ALA A 207 10.08 15.00 -6.41
N PRO A 208 9.00 15.75 -6.12
CA PRO A 208 7.64 15.30 -6.40
C PRO A 208 7.34 15.12 -7.89
N ALA A 209 7.89 15.96 -8.77
CA ALA A 209 7.75 15.78 -10.22
C ALA A 209 8.52 14.54 -10.70
N CYS A 210 9.75 14.36 -10.23
CA CYS A 210 10.55 13.16 -10.55
C CYS A 210 9.88 11.87 -10.06
N ARG A 211 9.30 11.88 -8.86
CA ARG A 211 8.52 10.76 -8.32
C ARG A 211 7.33 10.42 -9.22
N ASN A 212 6.54 11.42 -9.61
CA ASN A 212 5.40 11.23 -10.50
C ASN A 212 5.80 10.74 -11.89
N LEU A 213 6.92 11.24 -12.44
CA LEU A 213 7.50 10.73 -13.70
C LEU A 213 7.89 9.26 -13.59
N GLY A 214 8.46 8.85 -12.45
CA GLY A 214 8.78 7.46 -12.15
C GLY A 214 7.60 6.51 -12.35
N LEU A 215 6.47 6.85 -11.71
CA LEU A 215 5.23 6.08 -11.82
C LEU A 215 4.68 6.11 -13.26
N ALA A 216 4.57 7.30 -13.85
CA ALA A 216 3.99 7.46 -15.18
C ALA A 216 4.81 6.80 -16.30
N TYR A 217 6.14 6.83 -16.24
CA TYR A 217 6.99 6.15 -17.21
C TYR A 217 6.81 4.64 -17.15
N PHE A 218 6.73 4.05 -15.96
CA PHE A 218 6.53 2.62 -15.83
C PHE A 218 5.13 2.22 -16.30
N ASP A 219 4.09 2.80 -15.71
CA ASP A 219 2.70 2.37 -15.92
C ASP A 219 2.19 2.71 -17.32
N LYS A 220 2.49 3.92 -17.82
CA LYS A 220 1.87 4.45 -19.05
C LYS A 220 2.73 4.27 -20.29
N ARG A 221 4.05 4.22 -20.14
CA ARG A 221 4.99 4.04 -21.26
C ARG A 221 5.69 2.69 -21.28
N GLY A 222 5.60 1.88 -20.21
CA GLY A 222 6.40 0.66 -20.08
C GLY A 222 7.91 0.93 -20.04
N ASP A 223 8.32 2.16 -19.72
CA ASP A 223 9.72 2.59 -19.72
C ASP A 223 10.33 2.41 -18.33
N PHE A 224 10.81 1.19 -18.06
CA PHE A 224 11.49 0.86 -16.81
C PHE A 224 12.75 1.72 -16.60
N THR A 225 13.53 1.96 -17.65
CA THR A 225 14.82 2.68 -17.53
C THR A 225 14.59 4.16 -17.20
N GLY A 226 13.58 4.78 -17.82
CA GLY A 226 13.14 6.12 -17.48
C GLY A 226 12.60 6.19 -16.07
N ALA A 227 11.75 5.23 -15.67
CA ALA A 227 11.18 5.16 -14.33
C ALA A 227 12.25 5.05 -13.24
N GLU A 228 13.23 4.17 -13.43
CA GLU A 228 14.35 3.96 -12.51
C GLU A 228 15.16 5.24 -12.31
N LYS A 229 15.50 5.93 -13.41
CA LYS A 229 16.25 7.20 -13.34
C LYS A 229 15.45 8.28 -12.62
N ALA A 230 14.14 8.36 -12.88
CA ALA A 230 13.27 9.36 -12.28
C ALA A 230 13.10 9.15 -10.77
N LEU A 231 12.84 7.91 -10.31
CA LEU A 231 12.74 7.60 -8.88
C LEU A 231 14.07 7.75 -8.14
N GLN A 232 15.20 7.34 -8.75
CA GLN A 232 16.52 7.56 -8.16
C GLN A 232 16.81 9.06 -8.00
N LYS A 233 16.52 9.87 -9.03
CA LYS A 233 16.64 11.33 -8.94
C LYS A 233 15.74 11.92 -7.85
N ALA A 234 14.51 11.41 -7.69
CA ALA A 234 13.60 11.86 -6.63
C ALA A 234 14.17 11.61 -5.23
N LEU A 235 14.73 10.42 -4.98
CA LEU A 235 15.40 10.09 -3.72
C LEU A 235 16.62 10.98 -3.45
N ASP A 236 17.44 11.22 -4.46
CA ASP A 236 18.65 12.06 -4.34
C ASP A 236 18.27 13.50 -3.99
N LEU A 237 17.25 14.06 -4.65
CA LEU A 237 16.74 15.42 -4.39
C LEU A 237 16.12 15.56 -2.98
N ASP A 238 15.44 14.52 -2.51
CA ASP A 238 14.86 14.49 -1.16
C ASP A 238 15.93 14.20 -0.07
N ASN A 239 17.17 13.91 -0.47
CA ASN A 239 18.27 13.46 0.40
C ASN A 239 17.91 12.19 1.19
N GLY A 240 17.10 11.31 0.60
CA GLY A 240 16.68 10.05 1.21
C GLY A 240 15.99 10.24 2.57
N LYS A 241 15.05 11.18 2.67
CA LYS A 241 14.26 11.41 3.90
C LYS A 241 12.87 10.80 3.84
N ASN A 242 12.35 10.59 2.63
CA ASN A 242 11.00 10.14 2.36
C ASN A 242 10.97 8.64 2.05
N ASP A 243 10.45 7.89 3.00
CA ASP A 243 10.27 6.45 2.96
C ASP A 243 9.28 5.99 1.87
N ARG A 244 8.33 6.85 1.45
CA ARG A 244 7.39 6.54 0.36
C ARG A 244 8.09 6.45 -0.99
N ILE A 245 9.01 7.38 -1.30
CA ILE A 245 9.77 7.33 -2.57
C ILE A 245 10.64 6.07 -2.59
N PHE A 246 11.23 5.68 -1.46
CA PHE A 246 11.99 4.44 -1.35
C PHE A 246 11.10 3.21 -1.60
N PHE A 247 9.93 3.15 -0.95
CA PHE A 247 8.95 2.07 -1.16
C PHE A 247 8.57 1.94 -2.63
N GLU A 248 8.25 3.06 -3.30
CA GLU A 248 7.92 3.09 -4.72
C GLU A 248 9.07 2.58 -5.59
N PHE A 249 10.30 2.89 -5.23
CA PHE A 249 11.48 2.42 -5.95
C PHE A 249 11.73 0.92 -5.74
N ALA A 250 11.54 0.41 -4.52
CA ALA A 250 11.60 -1.02 -4.25
C ALA A 250 10.52 -1.81 -5.01
N GLN A 251 9.29 -1.27 -5.08
CA GLN A 251 8.22 -1.86 -5.88
C GLN A 251 8.52 -1.81 -7.39
N LEU A 252 9.16 -0.75 -7.88
CA LEU A 252 9.60 -0.67 -9.28
C LEU A 252 10.55 -1.83 -9.60
N TYR A 253 11.55 -2.05 -8.75
CA TYR A 253 12.52 -3.14 -8.96
C TYR A 253 11.84 -4.51 -8.96
N LYS A 254 10.93 -4.74 -8.00
CA LYS A 254 10.16 -5.98 -7.92
C LYS A 254 9.32 -6.21 -9.18
N ASN A 255 8.58 -5.19 -9.63
CA ASN A 255 7.68 -5.27 -10.78
C ASN A 255 8.42 -5.29 -12.12
N GLY A 256 9.60 -4.68 -12.21
CA GLY A 256 10.47 -4.68 -13.38
C GLY A 256 11.34 -5.93 -13.51
N GLY A 257 11.19 -6.92 -12.62
CA GLY A 257 11.90 -8.20 -12.71
C GLY A 257 13.39 -8.12 -12.35
N LYS A 258 13.79 -7.13 -11.54
CA LYS A 258 15.16 -7.06 -10.99
C LYS A 258 15.45 -8.28 -10.11
N SER A 259 16.71 -8.71 -10.11
CA SER A 259 17.12 -9.89 -9.35
C SER A 259 16.98 -9.68 -7.84
N VAL A 260 16.97 -10.77 -7.07
CA VAL A 260 16.93 -10.74 -5.61
C VAL A 260 18.10 -9.94 -5.05
N GLU A 261 19.29 -10.09 -5.63
CA GLU A 261 20.50 -9.38 -5.24
C GLU A 261 20.43 -7.88 -5.55
N GLU A 262 19.95 -7.50 -6.74
CA GLU A 262 19.76 -6.08 -7.09
C GLU A 262 18.75 -5.40 -6.16
N ARG A 263 17.65 -6.10 -5.85
CA ARG A 263 16.62 -5.63 -4.90
C ARG A 263 17.19 -5.50 -3.49
N LEU A 264 17.92 -6.51 -3.01
CA LEU A 264 18.52 -6.48 -1.67
C LEU A 264 19.55 -5.36 -1.56
N ALA A 265 20.39 -5.17 -2.58
CA ALA A 265 21.37 -4.08 -2.60
C ALA A 265 20.71 -2.70 -2.48
N LEU A 266 19.51 -2.51 -3.04
CA LEU A 266 18.72 -1.28 -2.86
C LEU A 266 18.30 -1.09 -1.40
N HIS A 267 17.79 -2.14 -0.75
CA HIS A 267 17.41 -2.11 0.67
C HIS A 267 18.62 -1.85 1.57
N GLU A 268 19.77 -2.49 1.33
CA GLU A 268 20.99 -2.30 2.11
C GLU A 268 21.57 -0.89 1.92
N LYS A 269 21.58 -0.36 0.68
CA LYS A 269 22.04 1.01 0.38
C LYS A 269 21.23 2.06 1.14
N TYR A 270 19.92 1.86 1.27
CA TYR A 270 19.02 2.77 1.97
C TYR A 270 18.43 2.14 3.26
N ALA A 271 19.25 1.40 4.01
CA ALA A 271 18.79 0.60 5.17
C ALA A 271 17.95 1.39 6.18
N LYS A 272 18.31 2.66 6.42
CA LYS A 272 17.53 3.54 7.32
C LYS A 272 16.11 3.78 6.81
N LEU A 273 15.93 4.06 5.51
CA LEU A 273 14.60 4.25 4.91
C LEU A 273 13.84 2.93 4.84
N SER A 274 14.54 1.85 4.48
CA SER A 274 13.94 0.51 4.46
C SER A 274 13.34 0.12 5.80
N ALA A 275 13.98 0.50 6.91
CA ALA A 275 13.52 0.21 8.27
C ALA A 275 12.43 1.17 8.78
N MET A 276 12.13 2.27 8.08
CA MET A 276 11.09 3.21 8.51
C MET A 276 9.67 2.71 8.24
N ARG A 277 9.50 1.76 7.31
CA ARG A 277 8.21 1.18 6.94
C ARG A 277 8.17 -0.32 7.16
N ASP A 278 7.02 -0.79 7.62
CA ASP A 278 6.75 -2.20 7.87
C ASP A 278 6.80 -3.03 6.57
N ASP A 279 6.21 -2.52 5.48
CA ASP A 279 6.18 -3.18 4.18
C ASP A 279 7.58 -3.37 3.57
N CYS A 280 8.44 -2.35 3.68
CA CYS A 280 9.82 -2.38 3.21
C CYS A 280 10.70 -3.29 4.08
N THR A 281 10.50 -3.26 5.39
CA THR A 281 11.22 -4.17 6.32
C THR A 281 10.84 -5.62 6.05
N LEU A 282 9.56 -5.87 5.77
CA LEU A 282 9.07 -7.19 5.37
C LEU A 282 9.69 -7.64 4.03
N ASP A 283 9.66 -6.82 2.97
CA ASP A 283 10.26 -7.18 1.67
C ASP A 283 11.77 -7.43 1.81
N HIS A 284 12.48 -6.64 2.63
CA HIS A 284 13.89 -6.86 2.95
C HIS A 284 14.11 -8.23 3.62
N SER A 285 13.28 -8.60 4.60
CA SER A 285 13.37 -9.92 5.25
C SER A 285 13.11 -11.08 4.27
N ILE A 286 12.21 -10.89 3.30
CA ILE A 286 11.92 -11.87 2.24
C ILE A 286 13.15 -12.06 1.37
N LEU A 287 13.78 -10.96 0.92
CA LEU A 287 14.99 -11.01 0.10
C LEU A 287 16.16 -11.71 0.81
N LEU A 288 16.37 -11.41 2.09
CA LEU A 288 17.38 -12.11 2.91
C LEU A 288 17.07 -13.61 3.02
N THR A 289 15.79 -13.96 3.18
CA THR A 289 15.34 -15.36 3.24
C THR A 289 15.58 -16.09 1.92
N GLU A 290 15.30 -15.45 0.78
CA GLU A 290 15.53 -16.02 -0.56
C GLU A 290 17.00 -16.36 -0.82
N LEU A 291 17.92 -15.59 -0.23
CA LEU A 291 19.37 -15.81 -0.31
C LEU A 291 19.93 -16.72 0.81
N GLY A 292 19.08 -17.32 1.65
CA GLY A 292 19.51 -18.17 2.77
C GLY A 292 20.17 -17.40 3.92
N ARG A 293 20.07 -16.07 3.96
CA ARG A 293 20.59 -15.21 5.05
C ARG A 293 19.61 -15.16 6.23
N TYR A 294 19.24 -16.32 6.76
CA TYR A 294 18.17 -16.47 7.75
C TYR A 294 18.42 -15.75 9.08
N ASP A 295 19.66 -15.76 9.57
CA ASP A 295 20.01 -15.09 10.82
C ASP A 295 19.83 -13.57 10.70
N GLU A 296 20.17 -13.00 9.54
CA GLU A 296 19.98 -11.58 9.26
C GLU A 296 18.50 -11.23 9.06
N ALA A 297 17.75 -12.06 8.34
CA ALA A 297 16.30 -11.91 8.20
C ALA A 297 15.61 -11.92 9.57
N LYS A 298 15.98 -12.87 10.44
CA LYS A 298 15.46 -12.97 11.79
C LYS A 298 15.83 -11.75 12.64
N ALA A 299 17.08 -11.31 12.61
CA ALA A 299 17.53 -10.15 13.37
C ALA A 299 16.79 -8.87 12.94
N LEU A 300 16.55 -8.72 11.64
CA LEU A 300 15.77 -7.61 11.08
C LEU A 300 14.32 -7.60 11.61
N LEU A 301 13.65 -8.76 11.57
CA LEU A 301 12.27 -8.89 12.04
C LEU A 301 12.14 -8.72 13.55
N ASP A 302 13.05 -9.31 14.35
CA ASP A 302 13.05 -9.19 15.81
C ASP A 302 13.35 -7.76 16.28
N GLY A 303 14.17 -7.03 15.51
CA GLY A 303 14.59 -5.66 15.79
C GLY A 303 13.58 -4.58 15.40
N HIS A 304 12.50 -4.95 14.71
CA HIS A 304 11.51 -4.01 14.19
C HIS A 304 10.18 -4.11 14.93
N TRP A 305 9.56 -2.95 15.19
CA TRP A 305 8.21 -2.88 15.75
C TRP A 305 7.20 -2.66 14.62
N PHE A 306 6.47 -3.72 14.28
CA PHE A 306 5.46 -3.69 13.23
C PHE A 306 4.14 -3.16 13.76
N HIS A 307 3.41 -2.52 12.85
CA HIS A 307 2.11 -1.96 13.10
C HIS A 307 1.11 -2.66 12.16
N THR A 308 0.03 -3.24 12.69
CA THR A 308 -1.02 -3.91 11.88
C THR A 308 -1.80 -2.95 10.96
N TYR A 309 -1.65 -3.05 9.65
CA TYR A 309 -2.36 -2.20 8.67
C TYR A 309 -3.29 -3.03 7.79
N GLU A 310 -4.38 -2.40 7.35
CA GLU A 310 -5.39 -3.02 6.48
C GLU A 310 -4.78 -3.44 5.13
N GLY A 311 -5.05 -4.69 4.74
CA GLY A 311 -4.52 -5.30 3.52
C GLY A 311 -3.12 -5.88 3.66
N GLY A 312 -2.52 -5.81 4.86
CA GLY A 312 -1.22 -6.39 5.21
C GLY A 312 -1.31 -7.60 6.14
N GLU A 313 -2.51 -7.90 6.66
CA GLU A 313 -2.73 -8.91 7.69
C GLU A 313 -2.26 -10.29 7.21
N GLY A 314 -1.51 -10.98 8.06
CA GLY A 314 -1.02 -12.31 7.75
C GLY A 314 0.21 -12.37 6.85
N ASN A 315 0.62 -11.29 6.17
CA ASN A 315 1.82 -11.31 5.32
C ASN A 315 3.09 -11.50 6.17
N LEU A 316 3.22 -10.74 7.26
CA LEU A 316 4.34 -10.86 8.20
C LEU A 316 4.37 -12.24 8.87
N THR A 317 3.22 -12.74 9.31
CA THR A 317 3.13 -14.02 10.02
C THR A 317 3.39 -15.20 9.09
N LYS A 318 2.92 -15.12 7.84
CA LYS A 318 3.25 -16.09 6.78
C LYS A 318 4.74 -16.06 6.44
N GLN A 319 5.35 -14.88 6.31
CA GLN A 319 6.79 -14.78 6.04
C GLN A 319 7.62 -15.34 7.20
N HIS A 320 7.26 -15.03 8.45
CA HIS A 320 7.90 -15.60 9.64
C HIS A 320 7.86 -17.12 9.63
N ALA A 321 6.71 -17.70 9.32
CA ALA A 321 6.53 -19.14 9.24
C ALA A 321 7.40 -19.77 8.14
N TRP A 322 7.39 -19.20 6.93
CA TRP A 322 8.19 -19.68 5.82
C TRP A 322 9.69 -19.57 6.08
N MET A 323 10.17 -18.43 6.59
CA MET A 323 11.58 -18.23 6.94
C MET A 323 12.07 -19.32 7.89
N HIS A 324 11.32 -19.60 8.97
CA HIS A 324 11.69 -20.65 9.94
C HIS A 324 11.63 -22.05 9.33
N VAL A 325 10.64 -22.34 8.47
CA VAL A 325 10.56 -23.65 7.80
C VAL A 325 11.74 -23.89 6.88
N LEU A 326 12.10 -22.91 6.05
CA LEU A 326 13.24 -23.02 5.16
C LEU A 326 14.54 -23.18 5.94
N TYR A 327 14.76 -22.36 6.96
CA TYR A 327 15.95 -22.46 7.80
C TYR A 327 16.06 -23.81 8.53
N ALA A 328 14.95 -24.29 9.11
CA ALA A 328 14.91 -25.57 9.81
C ALA A 328 15.08 -26.76 8.84
N ASN A 329 14.57 -26.66 7.61
CA ASN A 329 14.79 -27.66 6.56
C ASN A 329 16.27 -27.80 6.23
N GLU A 330 17.00 -26.69 6.08
CA GLU A 330 18.45 -26.72 5.84
C GLU A 330 19.22 -27.32 7.02
N LEU A 331 18.90 -26.92 8.25
CA LEU A 331 19.52 -27.50 9.45
C LEU A 331 19.24 -29.01 9.56
N SER A 332 18.00 -29.43 9.26
CA SER A 332 17.62 -30.83 9.25
C SER A 332 18.39 -31.63 8.19
N ALA A 333 18.52 -31.09 6.97
CA ALA A 333 19.30 -31.70 5.90
C ALA A 333 20.80 -31.78 6.26
N ALA A 334 21.31 -30.83 7.04
CA ALA A 334 22.67 -30.85 7.59
C ALA A 334 22.83 -31.78 8.81
N GLY A 335 21.80 -32.54 9.20
CA GLY A 335 21.83 -33.47 10.34
C GLY A 335 21.71 -32.81 11.72
N LYS A 336 21.42 -31.51 11.77
CA LYS A 336 21.29 -30.72 13.02
C LYS A 336 19.86 -30.77 13.55
N ALA A 337 19.36 -31.98 13.84
CA ALA A 337 17.96 -32.21 14.20
C ALA A 337 17.47 -31.41 15.41
N ALA A 338 18.30 -31.25 16.45
CA ALA A 338 17.92 -30.48 17.64
C ALA A 338 17.77 -28.97 17.37
N GLU A 339 18.68 -28.41 16.57
CA GLU A 339 18.61 -27.01 16.13
C GLU A 339 17.38 -26.81 15.23
N ALA A 340 17.18 -27.69 14.26
CA ALA A 340 16.02 -27.67 13.36
C ALA A 340 14.69 -27.70 14.13
N TYR A 341 14.57 -28.59 15.12
CA TYR A 341 13.38 -28.64 16.00
C TYR A 341 13.10 -27.29 16.67
N GLN A 342 14.14 -26.66 17.24
CA GLN A 342 13.97 -25.37 17.91
C GLN A 342 13.56 -24.28 16.92
N VAL A 343 14.11 -24.28 15.70
CA VAL A 343 13.74 -23.31 14.66
C VAL A 343 12.29 -23.50 14.20
N TYR A 344 11.80 -24.73 14.02
CA TYR A 344 10.38 -24.96 13.76
C TYR A 344 9.48 -24.41 14.87
N MET A 345 9.85 -24.67 16.13
CA MET A 345 9.08 -24.16 17.27
C MET A 345 9.09 -22.63 17.35
N ASN A 346 10.18 -21.98 16.94
CA ASN A 346 10.24 -20.52 16.82
C ASN A 346 9.32 -20.03 15.69
N GLY A 347 9.15 -20.79 14.60
CA GLY A 347 8.17 -20.48 13.54
C GLY A 347 6.72 -20.44 14.04
N VAL A 348 6.38 -21.26 15.04
CA VAL A 348 5.04 -21.26 15.68
C VAL A 348 4.85 -20.06 16.63
N ASN A 349 5.95 -19.56 17.22
CA ASN A 349 5.93 -18.53 18.24
C ASN A 349 6.26 -17.16 17.64
N MET A 350 5.28 -16.27 17.61
CA MET A 350 5.47 -14.93 17.04
C MET A 350 5.96 -13.93 18.10
N PRO A 351 6.93 -13.06 17.77
CA PRO A 351 7.33 -11.96 18.63
C PRO A 351 6.17 -11.00 18.92
N LYS A 352 6.11 -10.46 20.14
CA LYS A 352 5.12 -9.42 20.48
C LYS A 352 5.28 -8.15 19.64
N SER A 353 6.47 -7.89 19.13
CA SER A 353 6.80 -6.73 18.29
C SER A 353 6.09 -6.75 16.94
N TYR A 354 5.48 -7.86 16.53
CA TYR A 354 4.76 -7.92 15.26
C TYR A 354 3.43 -7.16 15.27
N GLY A 355 2.90 -6.83 16.46
CA GLY A 355 1.59 -6.19 16.59
C GLY A 355 0.39 -7.06 16.16
N GLU A 356 0.62 -8.19 15.48
CA GLU A 356 -0.38 -9.18 15.09
C GLU A 356 -0.38 -10.36 16.08
N ALA A 357 -1.50 -10.57 16.77
CA ALA A 357 -1.66 -11.73 17.64
C ALA A 357 -1.92 -12.99 16.81
N LYS A 358 -1.49 -14.15 17.31
CA LYS A 358 -1.87 -15.44 16.74
C LYS A 358 -3.38 -15.60 16.80
N THR A 359 -4.00 -15.77 15.63
CA THR A 359 -5.43 -15.99 15.45
C THR A 359 -5.70 -17.41 14.97
N TRP A 360 -6.97 -17.81 15.01
CA TRP A 360 -7.41 -19.05 14.40
C TRP A 360 -7.15 -19.10 12.88
N PHE A 361 -7.01 -17.96 12.21
CA PHE A 361 -6.86 -17.86 10.76
C PHE A 361 -5.42 -18.05 10.26
N ASN A 362 -4.42 -17.99 11.15
CA ASN A 362 -3.02 -18.21 10.75
C ASN A 362 -2.84 -19.59 10.10
N GLN A 363 -2.19 -19.60 8.94
CA GLN A 363 -1.91 -20.80 8.16
C GLN A 363 -0.49 -21.28 8.46
N GLU A 364 -0.37 -22.36 9.22
CA GLU A 364 0.92 -22.85 9.75
C GLU A 364 1.17 -24.33 9.39
N ALA A 365 0.37 -24.89 8.48
CA ALA A 365 0.38 -26.33 8.18
C ALA A 365 1.77 -26.84 7.75
N HIS A 366 2.51 -26.04 6.98
CA HIS A 366 3.89 -26.33 6.59
C HIS A 366 4.85 -26.51 7.78
N ILE A 367 4.79 -25.64 8.80
CA ILE A 367 5.62 -25.77 10.01
C ILE A 367 5.40 -27.13 10.67
N PHE A 368 4.13 -27.44 10.94
CA PHE A 368 3.75 -28.66 11.65
C PHE A 368 3.98 -29.92 10.81
N TYR A 369 3.80 -29.86 9.49
CA TYR A 369 4.11 -30.96 8.59
C TYR A 369 5.60 -31.33 8.64
N TYR A 370 6.49 -30.34 8.48
CA TYR A 370 7.93 -30.61 8.52
C TYR A 370 8.41 -31.00 9.91
N LEU A 371 7.87 -30.38 10.96
CA LEU A 371 8.12 -30.80 12.34
C LEU A 371 7.73 -32.27 12.57
N GLY A 372 6.57 -32.70 12.07
CA GLY A 372 6.13 -34.09 12.13
C GLY A 372 7.08 -35.05 11.41
N THR A 373 7.54 -34.68 10.21
CA THR A 373 8.52 -35.46 9.44
C THR A 373 9.87 -35.57 10.16
N LEU A 374 10.35 -34.49 10.78
CA LEU A 374 11.57 -34.51 11.60
C LEU A 374 11.39 -35.43 12.83
N LEU A 375 10.27 -35.33 13.53
CA LEU A 375 10.00 -36.16 14.70
C LEU A 375 9.86 -37.65 14.33
N GLU A 376 9.25 -37.93 13.19
CA GLU A 376 9.15 -39.29 12.64
C GLU A 376 10.54 -39.87 12.33
N SER A 377 11.44 -39.09 11.72
CA SER A 377 12.81 -39.54 11.43
C SER A 377 13.64 -39.79 12.70
N LEU A 378 13.29 -39.14 13.80
CA LEU A 378 13.86 -39.36 15.13
C LEU A 378 13.19 -40.52 15.91
N GLY A 379 12.22 -41.21 15.33
CA GLY A 379 11.49 -42.31 15.98
C GLY A 379 10.48 -41.87 17.04
N LYS A 380 10.14 -40.57 17.10
CA LYS A 380 9.19 -40.00 18.06
C LYS A 380 7.75 -40.06 17.53
N THR A 381 7.25 -41.26 17.27
CA THR A 381 5.99 -41.50 16.55
C THR A 381 4.77 -40.76 17.13
N LYS A 382 4.63 -40.70 18.46
CA LYS A 382 3.50 -40.01 19.10
C LYS A 382 3.57 -38.49 18.92
N GLU A 383 4.77 -37.90 19.07
CA GLU A 383 4.97 -36.47 18.87
C GLU A 383 4.77 -36.10 17.39
N ALA A 384 5.25 -36.94 16.47
CA ALA A 384 5.04 -36.78 15.04
C ALA A 384 3.54 -36.80 14.67
N ALA A 385 2.78 -37.76 15.19
CA ALA A 385 1.34 -37.85 14.96
C ALA A 385 0.61 -36.58 15.46
N ASN A 386 0.98 -36.07 16.64
CA ASN A 386 0.41 -34.81 17.15
C ASN A 386 0.71 -33.62 16.23
N ALA A 387 1.95 -33.52 15.71
CA ALA A 387 2.30 -32.47 14.77
C ALA A 387 1.49 -32.58 13.46
N PHE A 388 1.29 -33.79 12.93
CA PHE A 388 0.43 -33.98 11.76
C PHE A 388 -1.04 -33.64 12.03
N GLU A 389 -1.55 -33.88 13.24
CA GLU A 389 -2.91 -33.44 13.61
C GLU A 389 -3.04 -31.91 13.57
N GLU A 390 -2.07 -31.18 14.15
CA GLU A 390 -2.03 -29.71 14.09
C GLU A 390 -1.94 -29.20 12.64
N ALA A 391 -1.12 -29.83 11.80
CA ALA A 391 -1.04 -29.49 10.37
C ALA A 391 -2.35 -29.77 9.61
N SER A 392 -3.18 -30.71 10.09
CA SER A 392 -4.41 -31.14 9.42
C SER A 392 -5.61 -30.20 9.64
N VAL A 393 -5.50 -29.28 10.61
CA VAL A 393 -6.56 -28.36 11.01
C VAL A 393 -7.07 -27.54 9.84
N TYR A 394 -8.39 -27.53 9.64
CA TYR A 394 -9.04 -26.74 8.59
C TYR A 394 -8.91 -25.24 8.85
N LYS A 395 -8.60 -24.49 7.79
CA LYS A 395 -8.58 -23.02 7.76
C LYS A 395 -9.49 -22.54 6.64
N ALA A 396 -10.19 -21.42 6.86
CA ALA A 396 -11.19 -20.91 5.92
C ALA A 396 -10.61 -20.44 4.58
N ALA A 397 -9.37 -19.94 4.59
CA ALA A 397 -8.69 -19.52 3.37
C ALA A 397 -7.94 -20.69 2.72
N VAL A 398 -8.13 -20.88 1.41
CA VAL A 398 -7.36 -21.80 0.57
C VAL A 398 -6.08 -21.10 0.11
N SER A 399 -4.92 -21.71 0.30
CA SER A 399 -3.62 -21.16 -0.10
C SER A 399 -2.63 -22.24 -0.51
N GLU A 400 -1.42 -21.87 -0.88
CA GLU A 400 -0.29 -22.78 -1.09
C GLU A 400 -0.04 -23.70 0.12
N LEU A 401 -0.35 -23.21 1.33
CA LEU A 401 -0.14 -23.95 2.58
C LEU A 401 -1.15 -25.09 2.77
N SER A 402 -2.28 -25.07 2.06
CA SER A 402 -3.27 -26.15 2.05
C SER A 402 -2.67 -27.47 1.52
N MET A 403 -1.63 -27.43 0.68
CA MET A 403 -0.93 -28.63 0.25
C MET A 403 -0.34 -29.40 1.45
N PHE A 404 0.31 -28.71 2.38
CA PHE A 404 0.92 -29.34 3.56
C PHE A 404 -0.11 -29.94 4.50
N ARG A 405 -1.29 -29.33 4.59
CA ARG A 405 -2.45 -29.93 5.27
C ARG A 405 -2.84 -31.26 4.64
N ALA A 406 -2.91 -31.34 3.31
CA ALA A 406 -3.19 -32.58 2.59
C ALA A 406 -2.11 -33.65 2.82
N LEU A 407 -0.83 -33.26 2.82
CA LEU A 407 0.29 -34.16 3.10
C LEU A 407 0.24 -34.71 4.54
N ALA A 408 -0.08 -33.87 5.52
CA ALA A 408 -0.28 -34.29 6.91
C ALA A 408 -1.47 -35.26 7.05
N LEU A 409 -2.59 -34.98 6.37
CA LEU A 409 -3.74 -35.89 6.35
C LEU A 409 -3.36 -37.27 5.78
N ARG A 410 -2.47 -37.35 4.79
CA ARG A 410 -1.95 -38.64 4.29
C ARG A 410 -1.10 -39.36 5.33
N LYS A 411 -0.24 -38.66 6.07
CA LYS A 411 0.52 -39.22 7.19
C LYS A 411 -0.39 -39.78 8.29
N LEU A 412 -1.57 -39.20 8.46
CA LEU A 412 -2.63 -39.67 9.37
C LEU A 412 -3.57 -40.73 8.75
N MET A 413 -3.27 -41.24 7.55
CA MET A 413 -4.09 -42.22 6.82
C MET A 413 -5.51 -41.72 6.45
N ARG A 414 -5.73 -40.40 6.41
CA ARG A 414 -7.01 -39.74 6.05
C ARG A 414 -7.05 -39.36 4.57
N PHE A 415 -6.89 -40.34 3.69
CA PHE A 415 -6.68 -40.13 2.25
C PHE A 415 -7.82 -39.38 1.54
N SER A 416 -9.07 -39.69 1.86
CA SER A 416 -10.23 -39.02 1.24
C SER A 416 -10.27 -37.52 1.56
N GLN A 417 -9.93 -37.15 2.81
CA GLN A 417 -9.84 -35.76 3.21
C GLN A 417 -8.66 -35.06 2.52
N ALA A 418 -7.50 -35.72 2.44
CA ALA A 418 -6.35 -35.18 1.72
C ALA A 418 -6.68 -34.89 0.24
N GLN A 419 -7.39 -35.81 -0.42
CA GLN A 419 -7.84 -35.63 -1.80
C GLN A 419 -8.79 -34.44 -1.92
N GLN A 420 -9.74 -34.30 -1.00
CA GLN A 420 -10.70 -33.19 -1.01
C GLN A 420 -9.99 -31.82 -0.90
N VAL A 421 -8.98 -31.70 -0.03
CA VAL A 421 -8.20 -30.45 0.10
C VAL A 421 -7.52 -30.08 -1.21
N LEU A 422 -6.89 -31.04 -1.88
CA LEU A 422 -6.18 -30.79 -3.14
C LEU A 422 -7.15 -30.48 -4.29
N THR A 423 -8.32 -31.12 -4.32
CA THR A 423 -9.39 -30.80 -5.28
C THR A 423 -9.91 -29.38 -5.06
N GLU A 424 -10.18 -28.97 -3.82
CA GLU A 424 -10.62 -27.60 -3.49
C GLU A 424 -9.59 -26.54 -3.93
N MET A 425 -8.29 -26.84 -3.79
CA MET A 425 -7.22 -25.98 -4.29
C MET A 425 -7.24 -25.84 -5.82
N LEU A 426 -7.43 -26.94 -6.56
CA LEU A 426 -7.54 -26.92 -8.02
C LEU A 426 -8.77 -26.11 -8.47
N GLU A 427 -9.93 -26.36 -7.88
CA GLU A 427 -11.17 -25.64 -8.19
C GLU A 427 -11.07 -24.14 -7.90
N SER A 428 -10.43 -23.79 -6.77
CA SER A 428 -10.16 -22.39 -6.43
C SER A 428 -9.22 -21.72 -7.44
N GLY A 429 -8.16 -22.43 -7.85
CA GLY A 429 -7.24 -21.96 -8.88
C GLY A 429 -7.90 -21.79 -10.25
N ASP A 430 -8.74 -22.76 -10.66
CA ASP A 430 -9.52 -22.71 -11.89
C ASP A 430 -10.49 -21.53 -11.91
N ASN A 431 -11.14 -21.28 -10.78
CA ASN A 431 -12.04 -20.16 -10.64
C ASN A 431 -11.30 -18.82 -10.81
N LEU A 432 -10.10 -18.67 -10.25
CA LEU A 432 -9.28 -17.46 -10.44
C LEU A 432 -8.82 -17.28 -11.89
N LEU A 433 -8.45 -18.38 -12.57
CA LEU A 433 -8.03 -18.34 -13.98
C LEU A 433 -9.20 -18.09 -14.93
N LYS A 434 -10.41 -18.50 -14.56
CA LYS A 434 -11.62 -18.31 -15.36
C LYS A 434 -12.26 -16.94 -15.13
N ASN A 435 -12.47 -16.60 -13.86
CA ASN A 435 -13.15 -15.39 -13.42
C ASN A 435 -12.10 -14.40 -12.92
N LYS A 436 -11.33 -13.85 -13.86
CA LYS A 436 -10.24 -12.89 -13.63
C LYS A 436 -10.73 -11.48 -13.29
N ASP A 437 -11.91 -11.38 -12.68
CA ASP A 437 -12.57 -10.12 -12.38
C ASP A 437 -12.27 -9.65 -10.96
N ILE A 438 -12.43 -8.35 -10.73
CA ILE A 438 -12.40 -7.79 -9.38
C ILE A 438 -13.64 -8.25 -8.62
N ARG A 439 -13.49 -8.65 -7.36
CA ARG A 439 -14.65 -9.01 -6.53
C ARG A 439 -15.52 -7.78 -6.36
N SER A 440 -16.82 -7.92 -6.55
CA SER A 440 -17.81 -6.83 -6.43
C SER A 440 -18.00 -6.30 -5.00
N TYR A 441 -17.27 -6.86 -4.02
CA TYR A 441 -17.36 -6.50 -2.62
C TYR A 441 -16.00 -6.01 -2.12
N TYR A 442 -15.96 -4.73 -1.74
CA TYR A 442 -14.90 -4.14 -0.95
C TYR A 442 -15.17 -4.43 0.54
N GLY A 443 -14.19 -4.99 1.24
CA GLY A 443 -14.29 -5.27 2.67
C GLY A 443 -12.91 -5.24 3.33
N VAL A 444 -12.91 -5.32 4.65
CA VAL A 444 -11.70 -5.37 5.46
C VAL A 444 -10.81 -6.52 4.96
N GLY A 445 -9.59 -6.20 4.50
CA GLY A 445 -8.65 -7.15 3.90
C GLY A 445 -8.53 -7.11 2.37
N SER A 446 -9.07 -6.08 1.71
CA SER A 446 -8.69 -5.76 0.32
C SER A 446 -7.16 -5.61 0.19
N PRO A 447 -6.55 -5.97 -0.96
CA PRO A 447 -5.11 -5.82 -1.14
C PRO A 447 -4.65 -4.40 -0.86
N THR A 448 -3.49 -4.27 -0.21
CA THR A 448 -2.86 -2.96 0.02
C THR A 448 -2.73 -2.19 -1.30
N PRO A 449 -3.14 -0.91 -1.38
CA PRO A 449 -2.92 -0.07 -2.54
C PRO A 449 -1.43 -0.05 -2.93
N MET A 450 -1.14 -0.50 -4.14
CA MET A 450 0.22 -0.51 -4.68
C MET A 450 0.48 0.80 -5.42
N PRO A 451 1.74 1.27 -5.45
CA PRO A 451 2.06 2.56 -6.08
C PRO A 451 1.95 2.55 -7.61
N PHE A 452 1.97 1.35 -8.20
CA PHE A 452 1.80 1.11 -9.64
C PHE A 452 0.42 0.53 -9.91
N GLU A 453 -0.03 0.62 -11.16
CA GLU A 453 -1.37 0.20 -11.55
C GLU A 453 -1.71 -1.23 -11.14
N TYR A 454 -2.92 -1.38 -10.60
CA TYR A 454 -3.44 -2.66 -10.14
C TYR A 454 -3.97 -3.49 -11.31
N ASP A 455 -3.26 -4.55 -11.66
CA ASP A 455 -3.66 -5.50 -12.70
C ASP A 455 -4.29 -6.76 -12.09
N ILE A 456 -5.62 -6.76 -11.96
CA ILE A 456 -6.39 -7.88 -11.40
C ILE A 456 -6.25 -9.16 -12.23
N VAL A 457 -6.11 -9.04 -13.55
CA VAL A 457 -5.98 -10.17 -14.47
C VAL A 457 -4.66 -10.87 -14.21
N LYS A 458 -3.58 -10.11 -14.10
CA LYS A 458 -2.24 -10.60 -13.72
C LYS A 458 -2.27 -11.24 -12.34
N ILE A 459 -2.82 -10.58 -11.33
CA ILE A 459 -2.85 -11.06 -9.94
C ILE A 459 -3.63 -12.37 -9.82
N ASN A 460 -4.83 -12.45 -10.40
CA ASN A 460 -5.63 -13.68 -10.38
C ASN A 460 -4.96 -14.80 -11.19
N SER A 461 -4.24 -14.47 -12.28
CA SER A 461 -3.47 -15.45 -13.04
C SER A 461 -2.33 -16.05 -12.21
N VAL A 462 -1.54 -15.21 -11.54
CA VAL A 462 -0.47 -15.65 -10.63
C VAL A 462 -1.03 -16.53 -9.51
N ASN A 463 -2.08 -16.07 -8.82
CA ASN A 463 -2.68 -16.81 -7.71
C ASN A 463 -3.28 -18.15 -8.17
N GLY A 464 -3.95 -18.18 -9.32
CA GLY A 464 -4.56 -19.39 -9.86
C GLY A 464 -3.52 -20.45 -10.23
N HIS A 465 -2.48 -20.04 -10.95
CA HIS A 465 -1.37 -20.93 -11.33
C HIS A 465 -0.60 -21.44 -10.09
N ILE A 466 -0.34 -20.60 -9.09
CA ILE A 466 0.32 -21.03 -7.85
C ILE A 466 -0.53 -22.07 -7.10
N LEU A 467 -1.83 -21.83 -6.92
CA LEU A 467 -2.72 -22.79 -6.25
C LEU A 467 -2.74 -24.13 -6.97
N ARG A 468 -2.86 -24.12 -8.31
CA ARG A 468 -2.79 -25.33 -9.12
C ARG A 468 -1.45 -26.03 -9.00
N GLY A 469 -0.34 -25.30 -9.10
CA GLY A 469 1.01 -25.84 -8.97
C GLY A 469 1.23 -26.61 -7.67
N TYR A 470 0.90 -25.99 -6.53
CA TYR A 470 1.00 -26.66 -5.23
C TYR A 470 0.02 -27.84 -5.09
N ALA A 471 -1.21 -27.73 -5.61
CA ALA A 471 -2.17 -28.83 -5.57
C ALA A 471 -1.71 -30.05 -6.38
N LEU A 472 -1.21 -29.81 -7.60
CA LEU A 472 -0.67 -30.84 -8.49
C LEU A 472 0.57 -31.51 -7.90
N LEU A 473 1.45 -30.73 -7.27
CA LEU A 473 2.59 -31.26 -6.54
C LEU A 473 2.12 -32.16 -5.39
N GLY A 474 1.13 -31.72 -4.61
CA GLY A 474 0.48 -32.53 -3.59
C GLY A 474 -0.16 -33.80 -4.15
N LEU A 475 -0.66 -33.81 -5.39
CA LEU A 475 -1.19 -35.01 -6.07
C LEU A 475 -0.10 -35.92 -6.65
N GLY A 476 1.17 -35.54 -6.61
CA GLY A 476 2.29 -36.27 -7.22
C GLY A 476 2.45 -36.03 -8.72
N ARG A 477 1.73 -35.07 -9.30
CA ARG A 477 1.78 -34.70 -10.73
C ARG A 477 2.84 -33.63 -10.96
N ARG A 478 4.11 -34.01 -10.79
CA ARG A 478 5.26 -33.08 -10.72
C ARG A 478 5.46 -32.24 -11.98
N ASP A 479 5.46 -32.86 -13.16
CA ASP A 479 5.68 -32.12 -14.42
C ASP A 479 4.61 -31.06 -14.67
N GLU A 480 3.36 -31.39 -14.36
CA GLU A 480 2.24 -30.45 -14.48
C GLU A 480 2.31 -29.34 -13.43
N ALA A 481 2.75 -29.66 -12.20
CA ALA A 481 2.97 -28.67 -11.15
C ALA A 481 4.05 -27.66 -11.56
N GLU A 482 5.17 -28.13 -12.12
CA GLU A 482 6.24 -27.25 -12.60
C GLU A 482 5.78 -26.37 -13.78
N ALA A 483 4.96 -26.91 -14.68
CA ALA A 483 4.39 -26.14 -15.78
C ALA A 483 3.50 -24.99 -15.28
N GLU A 484 2.64 -25.22 -14.27
CA GLU A 484 1.81 -24.17 -13.66
C GLU A 484 2.68 -23.09 -13.00
N ILE A 485 3.71 -23.46 -12.25
CA ILE A 485 4.61 -22.50 -11.60
C ILE A 485 5.40 -21.70 -12.63
N ALA A 486 5.82 -22.32 -13.73
CA ALA A 486 6.44 -21.61 -14.85
C ALA A 486 5.48 -20.58 -15.48
N GLN A 487 4.18 -20.89 -15.61
CA GLN A 487 3.18 -19.90 -16.05
C GLN A 487 3.07 -18.74 -15.07
N ALA A 488 3.00 -19.00 -13.76
CA ALA A 488 2.98 -17.94 -12.74
C ALA A 488 4.20 -17.01 -12.85
N ALA A 489 5.39 -17.58 -13.10
CA ALA A 489 6.63 -16.84 -13.24
C ALA A 489 6.66 -15.90 -14.46
N THR A 490 5.90 -16.19 -15.52
CA THR A 490 5.78 -15.26 -16.66
C THR A 490 5.10 -13.94 -16.30
N TYR A 491 4.22 -13.96 -15.29
CA TYR A 491 3.51 -12.78 -14.80
C TYR A 491 4.24 -12.10 -13.65
N SER A 492 4.74 -12.89 -12.69
CA SER A 492 5.39 -12.37 -11.47
C SER A 492 6.59 -13.24 -11.09
N PRO A 493 7.74 -13.08 -11.77
CA PRO A 493 8.92 -13.92 -11.54
C PRO A 493 9.48 -13.79 -10.11
N ASN A 494 9.21 -12.65 -9.45
CA ASN A 494 9.67 -12.31 -8.11
C ASN A 494 8.62 -12.63 -7.01
N ASP A 495 7.65 -13.52 -7.27
CA ASP A 495 6.70 -13.97 -6.25
C ASP A 495 7.36 -15.01 -5.32
N PHE A 496 7.41 -14.71 -4.02
CA PHE A 496 8.04 -15.58 -3.01
C PHE A 496 7.44 -17.00 -2.96
N ARG A 497 6.18 -17.19 -3.38
CA ARG A 497 5.54 -18.51 -3.42
C ARG A 497 6.11 -19.40 -4.53
N ILE A 498 6.65 -18.81 -5.59
CA ILE A 498 7.39 -19.52 -6.65
C ILE A 498 8.74 -19.98 -6.10
N TYR A 499 9.45 -19.10 -5.39
CA TYR A 499 10.71 -19.46 -4.72
C TYR A 499 10.50 -20.62 -3.74
N THR A 500 9.54 -20.50 -2.82
CA THR A 500 9.25 -21.55 -1.83
C THR A 500 8.80 -22.86 -2.48
N PHE A 501 8.09 -22.83 -3.61
CA PHE A 501 7.73 -24.04 -4.36
C PHE A 501 8.98 -24.82 -4.76
N HIS A 502 9.99 -24.12 -5.31
CA HIS A 502 11.24 -24.74 -5.71
C HIS A 502 12.05 -25.30 -4.53
N GLN A 503 11.94 -24.69 -3.34
CA GLN A 503 12.58 -25.20 -2.13
C GLN A 503 11.93 -26.50 -1.63
N VAL A 504 10.60 -26.64 -1.79
CA VAL A 504 9.86 -27.77 -1.17
C VAL A 504 9.55 -28.93 -2.11
N LYS A 505 9.57 -28.73 -3.43
CA LYS A 505 9.09 -29.72 -4.43
C LYS A 505 9.73 -31.12 -4.35
N ASN A 506 10.92 -31.23 -3.77
CA ASN A 506 11.69 -32.46 -3.67
C ASN A 506 11.80 -33.02 -2.24
N THR A 507 11.00 -32.51 -1.30
CA THR A 507 11.17 -32.79 0.14
C THR A 507 10.23 -33.86 0.72
N PHE A 508 9.31 -34.40 -0.07
CA PHE A 508 8.29 -35.36 0.38
C PHE A 508 7.91 -36.42 -0.66
#